data_AF-A0A1B6NRE8-F1
#
_entry.id   AF-A0A1B6NRE8-F1
#
_cell.length_a   1.000
_cell.length_b   1.000
_cell.length_c   1.000
_cell.angle_alpha   90.00
_cell.angle_beta   90.00
_cell.angle_gamma   90.00
#
_symmetry.space_group_name_H-M   'P 1'
#
loop_
_entity.id
_entity.type
_entity.pdbx_description
1 polymer ?
#
loop_
_entity_poly.entity_id
_entity_poly.type
_entity_poly.pdbx_seq_one_letter_code
_entity_poly.pdbx_strand_id
1 'polypeptide(L)' 'IWCSQDRNAAMDQAKMGANVQAPSCATPVQAHMALGSRLGVRGTPAIFTEAGEQVGGYLPAAQLAQAVGAN' A
#
# COMPACT_ATOMS: atom_id res chain seq x y z
N ILE A 1 8.81 -9.23 -2.83
CA ILE A 1 7.61 -8.93 -2.00
C ILE A 1 6.38 -9.65 -2.55
N TRP A 2 5.75 -9.22 -3.65
CA TRP A 2 4.47 -9.83 -4.07
C TRP A 2 4.54 -11.31 -4.51
N CYS A 3 5.71 -11.77 -4.94
CA CYS A 3 5.97 -13.19 -5.21
C CYS A 3 6.59 -13.95 -4.04
N SER A 4 6.80 -13.30 -2.89
CA SER A 4 7.32 -13.96 -1.69
C SER A 4 6.25 -14.88 -1.10
N GLN A 5 6.67 -16.01 -0.51
CA GLN A 5 5.77 -16.95 0.18
C GLN A 5 5.05 -16.24 1.34
N ASP A 6 5.81 -15.48 2.14
CA ASP A 6 5.29 -14.55 3.14
C ASP A 6 5.49 -13.11 2.64
N ARG A 7 4.39 -12.49 2.21
CA ARG A 7 4.40 -11.12 1.69
C ARG A 7 4.55 -10.09 2.80
N ASN A 8 4.06 -10.37 4.00
CA ASN A 8 4.11 -9.47 5.14
C ASN A 8 5.56 -9.38 5.63
N ALA A 9 6.20 -10.51 5.91
CA ALA A 9 7.61 -10.55 6.30
C ALA A 9 8.51 -9.92 5.23
N ALA A 10 8.23 -10.18 3.94
CA ALA A 10 8.96 -9.58 2.83
C ALA A 10 8.77 -8.06 2.75
N MET A 11 7.58 -7.53 3.05
CA MET A 11 7.36 -6.09 3.10
C MET A 11 8.13 -5.45 4.25
N ASP A 12 8.08 -6.05 5.44
CA ASP A 12 8.78 -5.57 6.63
C ASP A 12 10.29 -5.49 6.39
N GLN A 13 10.89 -6.57 5.86
CA GLN A 13 12.30 -6.61 5.48
C GLN A 13 12.66 -5.51 4.48
N ALA A 14 11.86 -5.32 3.43
CA ALA A 14 12.10 -4.28 2.44
C ALA A 14 12.03 -2.87 3.07
N LYS A 15 11.08 -2.62 3.98
CA LYS A 15 10.95 -1.34 4.69
C LYS A 15 12.08 -1.08 5.67
N MET A 16 12.73 -2.14 6.17
CA MET A 16 13.96 -2.05 6.98
C MET A 16 15.23 -1.90 6.13
N GLY A 17 15.11 -1.85 4.79
CA GLY A 17 16.23 -1.67 3.87
C GLY A 17 16.95 -2.97 3.45
N ALA A 18 16.41 -4.13 3.82
CA ALA A 18 16.98 -5.42 3.41
C ALA A 18 16.67 -5.71 1.93
N ASN A 19 17.56 -6.48 1.28
CA ASN A 19 17.33 -6.99 -0.06
C ASN A 19 16.42 -8.22 -0.01
N VAL A 20 15.23 -8.14 -0.61
CA VAL A 20 14.22 -9.19 -0.58
C VAL A 20 14.29 -10.03 -1.84
N GLN A 21 14.70 -11.29 -1.69
CA GLN A 21 14.70 -12.28 -2.75
C GLN A 21 13.35 -12.99 -2.83
N ALA A 22 12.82 -13.17 -4.03
CA ALA A 22 11.57 -13.89 -4.28
C ALA A 22 11.61 -14.55 -5.66
N PRO A 23 10.92 -15.70 -5.85
CA PRO A 23 10.78 -16.29 -7.17
C PRO A 23 10.01 -15.35 -8.11
N SER A 24 10.14 -15.59 -9.41
CA SER A 24 9.31 -14.90 -10.41
C SER A 24 7.88 -15.47 -10.38
N CYS A 25 6.90 -14.59 -10.54
CA CYS A 25 5.49 -14.94 -10.61
C CYS A 25 4.70 -13.86 -11.37
N ALA A 26 3.45 -14.15 -11.75
CA ALA A 26 2.53 -13.10 -12.18
C ALA A 26 2.24 -12.16 -10.99
N THR A 27 2.57 -10.88 -11.13
CA THR A 27 2.43 -9.90 -10.04
C THR A 27 1.27 -8.94 -10.29
N PRO A 28 0.61 -8.43 -9.23
CA PRO A 28 -0.49 -7.48 -9.40
C PRO A 28 -0.01 -6.04 -9.61
N VAL A 29 1.31 -5.77 -9.65
CA VAL A 29 1.87 -4.42 -9.60
C VAL A 29 1.35 -3.54 -10.73
N GLN A 30 1.32 -4.04 -11.96
CA GLN A 30 0.83 -3.26 -13.11
C GLN A 30 -0.66 -2.93 -12.96
N ALA A 31 -1.47 -3.88 -12.48
CA ALA A 31 -2.89 -3.68 -12.24
C ALA A 31 -3.13 -2.64 -11.13
N HIS A 32 -2.35 -2.70 -10.04
CA HIS A 32 -2.40 -1.71 -8.96
C HIS A 32 -2.02 -0.30 -9.45
N MET A 33 -0.94 -0.17 -10.23
CA MET A 33 -0.52 1.12 -10.80
C MET A 33 -1.59 1.70 -11.74
N ALA A 34 -2.18 0.86 -12.60
CA ALA A 34 -3.25 1.29 -13.49
C ALA A 34 -4.51 1.72 -12.71
N LEU A 35 -4.87 0.99 -11.65
CA LEU A 35 -5.99 1.36 -10.78
C LEU A 35 -5.72 2.69 -10.08
N GLY A 36 -4.53 2.86 -9.48
CA GLY A 36 -4.15 4.12 -8.84
C GLY A 36 -4.23 5.31 -9.78
N SER A 37 -3.75 5.16 -11.03
CA SER A 37 -3.86 6.21 -12.05
C SER A 37 -5.32 6.55 -12.38
N ARG A 38 -6.20 5.55 -12.52
CA ARG A 38 -7.64 5.78 -12.75
C ARG A 38 -8.33 6.46 -11.57
N LEU A 39 -7.90 6.17 -10.35
CA LEU A 39 -8.38 6.81 -9.12
C LEU A 39 -7.76 8.21 -8.89
N GLY A 40 -6.89 8.69 -9.79
CA GLY A 40 -6.26 10.00 -9.67
C GLY A 40 -5.12 10.09 -8.66
N VAL A 41 -4.54 8.96 -8.24
CA VAL A 41 -3.38 8.94 -7.34
C VAL A 41 -2.17 9.60 -8.01
N ARG A 42 -1.62 10.65 -7.37
CA ARG A 42 -0.45 11.40 -7.85
C ARG A 42 0.76 11.34 -6.91
N GLY A 43 0.62 10.73 -5.74
CA GLY A 43 1.67 10.61 -4.74
C GLY A 43 1.34 9.51 -3.73
N THR A 44 2.36 9.05 -2.99
CA THR A 44 2.22 8.00 -1.98
C THR A 44 2.69 8.49 -0.61
N PRO A 45 2.09 8.03 0.51
CA PRO A 45 0.95 7.12 0.57
C PRO A 45 -0.35 7.80 0.07
N ALA A 46 -1.27 7.00 -0.48
CA ALA A 46 -2.62 7.44 -0.85
C ALA A 46 -3.61 6.46 -0.23
N ILE A 47 -4.51 6.98 0.62
CA ILE A 47 -5.40 6.18 1.45
C ILE A 47 -6.84 6.39 0.97
N PHE A 48 -7.59 5.30 0.88
CA PHE A 48 -9.01 5.29 0.52
C PHE A 48 -9.81 4.56 1.59
N THR A 49 -10.99 5.09 1.95
CA THR A 49 -11.93 4.41 2.85
C THR A 49 -12.72 3.33 2.10
N GLU A 50 -13.44 2.47 2.83
CA GLU A 50 -14.33 1.48 2.23
C GLU A 50 -15.48 2.14 1.43
N ALA A 51 -15.87 3.37 1.78
CA ALA A 51 -16.83 4.18 1.03
C ALA A 51 -16.24 4.77 -0.27
N GLY A 52 -14.94 4.60 -0.53
CA GLY A 52 -14.24 5.11 -1.70
C GLY A 52 -13.72 6.54 -1.57
N GLU A 53 -13.82 7.15 -0.39
CA GLU A 53 -13.32 8.51 -0.15
C GLU A 53 -11.80 8.51 -0.01
N GLN A 54 -11.13 9.47 -0.65
CA GLN A 54 -9.68 9.63 -0.52
C GLN A 54 -9.35 10.46 0.74
N VAL A 55 -8.63 9.86 1.68
CA VAL A 55 -8.24 10.48 2.97
C VAL A 55 -7.04 11.43 2.82
N GLY A 56 -6.27 11.27 1.74
CA GLY A 56 -5.12 12.11 1.41
C GLY A 56 -3.78 11.39 1.55
N GLY A 57 -2.75 12.15 1.93
CA GLY A 57 -1.36 11.70 2.07
C GLY A 57 -1.05 11.04 3.41
N TYR A 58 0.21 11.14 3.86
CA TYR A 58 0.61 10.66 5.17
C TYR A 58 -0.17 11.37 6.29
N LEU A 59 -0.68 10.59 7.23
CA LEU A 59 -1.26 11.03 8.50
C LEU A 59 -0.63 10.23 9.65
N PRO A 60 -0.33 10.85 10.81
CA PRO A 60 0.00 10.12 12.03
C PRO A 60 -1.13 9.17 12.45
N ALA A 61 -0.80 8.07 13.14
CA ALA A 61 -1.72 6.98 13.44
C ALA A 61 -3.04 7.43 14.10
N ALA A 62 -2.99 8.31 15.11
CA ALA A 62 -4.19 8.80 15.80
C ALA A 62 -5.10 9.63 14.89
N GLN A 63 -4.51 10.47 14.02
CA GLN A 63 -5.28 11.27 13.06
C GLN A 63 -5.86 10.39 11.96
N LEU A 64 -5.12 9.39 11.50
CA LEU A 64 -5.62 8.43 10.53
C LEU A 64 -6.81 7.65 11.09
N ALA A 65 -6.70 7.12 12.31
CA ALA A 65 -7.77 6.39 12.99
C ALA A 65 -9.06 7.23 13.06
N GLN A 66 -8.94 8.50 13.45
CA GLN A 66 -10.05 9.44 13.46
C GLN A 66 -10.61 9.69 12.05
N ALA A 67 -9.75 9.87 11.04
CA ALA A 67 -10.16 10.15 9.67
C ALA A 67 -10.88 8.97 9.00
N VAL A 68 -10.55 7.73 9.38
CA VAL A 68 -11.19 6.51 8.84
C VAL A 68 -12.30 5.96 9.74
N GLY A 69 -12.63 6.63 10.85
CA GLY A 69 -13.69 6.20 11.77
C GLY A 69 -13.35 4.94 12.58
N ALA A 70 -12.08 4.60 12.72
CA ALA A 70 -11.60 3.50 13.55
C ALA A 70 -11.36 3.99 14.99
N ASN A 71 -12.43 4.05 15.79
CA ASN A 71 -12.37 4.42 17.22
C ASN A 71 -12.39 3.19 18.12
#